data_AF-A0A2M7TIA4-F1
#
_entry.id   AF-A0A2M7TIA4-F1
#
_cell.length_a   1.000
_cell.length_b   1.000
_cell.length_c   1.000
_cell.angle_alpha   90.00
_cell.angle_beta   90.00
_cell.angle_gamma   90.00
#
_symmetry.space_group_name_H-M   'P 1'
#
loop_
_entity.id
_entity.type
_entity.pdbx_description
1 polymer ?
#
loop_
_entity_poly.entity_id
_entity_poly.type
_entity_poly.pdbx_seq_one_letter_code
_entity_poly.pdbx_strand_id
1 'polypeptide(L)'
;MEIKKIKSFFKVLLITIVVTRLWSISLFYLFGNNSEIINRIINDSFHHYQVGILLIIVGYLFRKSFKSKIIIPVGLGIFLEEWPVFLNDLGLKTNDLYHSKIDFISIFVSVIFIYFLLLVLIKYRKNG
;
A
#
# COMPACT_ATOMS: atom_id res chain seq x y z
N MET A 1 22.16 -4.51 1.90
CA MET A 1 21.33 -3.29 1.76
C MET A 1 21.70 -2.34 2.90
N GLU A 2 22.12 -1.11 2.62
CA GLU A 2 22.42 -0.13 3.69
C GLU A 2 21.15 0.17 4.49
N ILE A 3 21.24 0.15 5.83
CA ILE A 3 20.12 0.45 6.74
C ILE A 3 19.41 1.76 6.37
N LYS A 4 20.16 2.76 5.90
CA LYS A 4 19.64 4.04 5.40
C LYS A 4 18.63 3.86 4.25
N LYS A 5 18.90 2.95 3.31
CA LYS A 5 18.02 2.66 2.16
C LYS A 5 16.71 2.02 2.63
N ILE A 6 16.76 1.17 3.65
CA ILE A 6 15.58 0.51 4.24
C ILE A 6 14.71 1.52 4.96
N LYS A 7 15.31 2.33 5.84
CA LYS A 7 14.61 3.41 6.53
C LYS A 7 13.92 4.34 5.54
N SER A 8 14.62 4.72 4.46
CA SER A 8 14.04 5.56 3.40
C SER A 8 12.88 4.86 2.68
N PHE A 9 13.03 3.57 2.35
CA PHE A 9 11.98 2.79 1.68
C PHE A 9 10.71 2.72 2.54
N PHE A 10 10.82 2.32 3.80
CA PHE A 10 9.67 2.23 4.70
C PHE A 10 9.07 3.59 5.02
N LYS A 11 9.88 4.66 5.08
CA LYS A 11 9.36 6.02 5.22
C LYS A 11 8.46 6.40 4.04
N VAL A 12 8.91 6.17 2.80
CA VAL A 12 8.11 6.45 1.60
C VAL A 12 6.85 5.58 1.55
N LEU A 13 6.98 4.30 1.88
CA LEU A 13 5.86 3.35 1.94
C LEU A 13 4.79 3.83 2.92
N LEU A 14 5.17 4.15 4.16
CA LEU A 14 4.25 4.63 5.20
C LEU A 14 3.59 5.95 4.83
N ILE A 15 4.36 6.90 4.29
CA ILE A 15 3.80 8.18 3.82
C ILE A 15 2.76 7.91 2.71
N THR A 16 3.06 7.02 1.78
CA THR A 16 2.13 6.70 0.69
C THR A 16 0.84 6.12 1.24
N ILE A 17 0.91 5.12 2.12
CA ILE A 17 -0.27 4.52 2.78
C ILE A 17 -1.10 5.58 3.50
N VAL A 18 -0.46 6.47 4.27
CA VAL A 18 -1.18 7.54 4.99
C VAL A 18 -1.86 8.50 4.00
N VAL A 19 -1.16 8.93 2.96
CA VAL A 19 -1.69 9.88 1.98
C VAL A 19 -2.85 9.28 1.18
N THR A 20 -2.70 8.06 0.65
CA THR A 20 -3.77 7.39 -0.12
C THR A 20 -4.99 7.12 0.75
N ARG A 21 -4.77 6.80 2.03
CA ARG A 21 -5.86 6.58 2.97
C ARG A 21 -6.60 7.87 3.34
N LEU A 22 -5.87 8.96 3.62
CA LEU A 22 -6.48 10.27 3.87
C LEU A 22 -7.28 10.73 2.64
N TRP A 23 -6.76 10.49 1.45
CA TRP A 23 -7.45 10.75 0.19
C TRP A 23 -8.76 9.96 0.08
N SER A 24 -8.71 8.63 0.28
CA SER A 24 -9.89 7.77 0.21
C SER A 24 -10.96 8.17 1.23
N ILE A 25 -10.58 8.39 2.50
CA ILE A 25 -11.51 8.88 3.54
C ILE A 25 -12.13 10.22 3.15
N SER A 26 -11.34 11.14 2.59
CA SER A 26 -11.84 12.45 2.14
C SER A 26 -12.87 12.30 1.02
N LEU A 27 -12.67 11.38 0.07
CA LEU A 27 -13.65 11.08 -0.97
C LEU A 27 -14.94 10.54 -0.37
N PHE A 28 -14.88 9.56 0.53
CA PHE A 28 -16.06 9.02 1.21
C PHE A 28 -16.79 10.06 2.05
N TYR A 29 -16.07 10.99 2.69
CA TYR A 29 -16.67 12.07 3.46
C TYR A 29 -17.36 13.10 2.55
N LEU A 30 -16.71 13.55 1.48
CA LEU A 30 -17.24 14.55 0.56
C LEU A 30 -18.43 14.03 -0.25
N PHE A 31 -18.37 12.78 -0.70
CA PHE A 31 -19.42 12.16 -1.51
C PHE A 31 -20.40 11.31 -0.70
N GLY A 32 -20.24 11.26 0.64
CA GLY A 32 -21.06 10.51 1.61
C GLY A 32 -22.57 10.68 1.42
N ASN A 33 -22.97 11.90 1.06
CA ASN A 33 -24.38 12.27 0.92
C ASN A 33 -24.97 11.92 -0.46
N ASN A 34 -24.15 11.45 -1.41
CA ASN A 34 -24.60 11.05 -2.74
C ASN A 34 -24.31 9.56 -2.97
N SER A 35 -25.32 8.74 -2.65
CA SER A 35 -25.24 7.28 -2.78
C SER A 35 -24.95 6.81 -4.21
N GLU A 36 -25.34 7.57 -5.22
CA GLU A 36 -25.06 7.23 -6.62
C GLU A 36 -23.57 7.39 -6.96
N ILE A 37 -22.93 8.46 -6.47
CA ILE A 37 -21.49 8.69 -6.68
C ILE A 37 -20.67 7.66 -5.90
N ILE A 38 -21.03 7.37 -4.64
CA ILE A 38 -20.33 6.35 -3.85
C ILE A 38 -20.44 4.97 -4.49
N ASN A 39 -21.63 4.58 -4.96
CA ASN A 39 -21.79 3.30 -5.66
C ASN A 39 -20.96 3.24 -6.94
N ARG A 40 -20.78 4.35 -7.66
CA ARG A 40 -19.87 4.38 -8.82
C ARG A 40 -18.41 4.25 -8.42
N ILE A 41 -17.98 4.87 -7.32
CA ILE A 41 -16.60 4.79 -6.81
C ILE A 41 -16.28 3.37 -6.33
N ILE A 42 -17.18 2.74 -5.57
CA ILE A 42 -16.99 1.38 -5.03
C ILE A 42 -16.97 0.34 -6.16
N ASN A 43 -17.85 0.48 -7.15
CA ASN A 43 -17.98 -0.47 -8.25
C ASN A 43 -17.14 -0.08 -9.48
N ASP A 44 -16.21 0.86 -9.36
CA ASP A 44 -15.32 1.21 -10.47
C ASP A 44 -14.39 0.04 -10.76
N SER A 45 -14.39 -0.46 -11.99
CA SER A 45 -13.50 -1.54 -12.44
C SER A 45 -12.01 -1.20 -12.36
N PHE A 46 -11.66 0.10 -12.28
CA PHE A 46 -10.29 0.57 -12.19
C PHE A 46 -9.89 0.91 -10.76
N HIS A 47 -9.52 -0.12 -10.01
CA HIS A 47 -9.12 0.01 -8.61
C HIS A 47 -7.68 0.54 -8.45
N HIS A 48 -7.42 1.32 -7.40
CA HIS A 48 -6.08 1.87 -7.14
C HIS A 48 -5.02 0.78 -6.97
N TYR A 49 -5.35 -0.42 -6.49
CA TYR A 49 -4.39 -1.52 -6.39
C TYR A 49 -3.76 -1.88 -7.74
N GLN A 50 -4.50 -1.71 -8.84
CA GLN A 50 -4.01 -1.95 -10.21
C GLN A 50 -2.92 -0.94 -10.59
N VAL A 51 -3.12 0.34 -10.23
CA VAL A 51 -2.10 1.40 -10.35
C VAL A 51 -0.89 1.05 -9.49
N GLY A 52 -1.10 0.55 -8.27
CA GLY A 52 -0.05 0.08 -7.38
C GLY A 52 0.81 -1.01 -8.03
N ILE A 53 0.19 -2.04 -8.59
CA ILE A 53 0.86 -3.14 -9.31
C ILE A 53 1.65 -2.61 -10.51
N LEU A 54 1.04 -1.73 -11.33
CA LEU A 54 1.71 -1.15 -12.48
C LEU A 54 2.97 -0.37 -12.07
N LEU A 55 2.88 0.44 -11.02
CA LEU A 55 4.03 1.18 -10.49
C LEU A 55 5.12 0.23 -9.97
N ILE A 56 4.76 -0.87 -9.31
CA ILE A 56 5.74 -1.88 -8.87
C ILE A 56 6.46 -2.49 -10.08
N ILE A 57 5.72 -2.89 -11.12
CA ILE A 57 6.27 -3.48 -12.35
C ILE A 57 7.21 -2.48 -13.03
N VAL A 58 6.76 -1.24 -13.24
CA VAL A 58 7.57 -0.18 -13.84
C VAL A 58 8.81 0.09 -12.99
N GLY A 59 8.66 0.21 -11.68
CA GLY A 59 9.77 0.41 -10.75
C GLY A 59 10.81 -0.71 -10.83
N TYR A 60 10.35 -1.96 -10.99
CA TYR A 60 11.22 -3.12 -11.15
C TYR A 60 11.96 -3.14 -12.50
N LEU A 61 11.25 -2.94 -13.61
CA LEU A 61 11.83 -2.89 -14.96
C LEU A 61 12.88 -1.79 -15.07
N PHE A 62 12.62 -0.63 -14.46
CA PHE A 62 13.54 0.51 -14.45
C PHE A 62 14.40 0.59 -13.18
N ARG A 63 14.67 -0.52 -12.50
CA ARG A 63 15.39 -0.56 -11.21
C ARG A 63 16.74 0.17 -11.18
N LYS A 64 17.43 0.27 -12.32
CA LYS A 64 18.72 0.99 -12.45
C LYS A 64 18.58 2.52 -12.43
N SER A 65 17.39 3.07 -12.67
CA SER A 65 17.11 4.51 -12.61
C SER A 65 16.97 4.99 -11.16
N PHE A 66 17.41 6.22 -10.85
CA PHE A 66 17.25 6.82 -9.52
C PHE A 66 15.79 6.84 -9.04
N LYS A 67 14.83 6.98 -9.97
CA LYS A 67 13.40 7.09 -9.68
C LYS A 67 12.78 5.76 -9.19
N SER A 68 13.37 4.61 -9.51
CA SER A 68 12.86 3.29 -9.10
C SER A 68 12.80 3.11 -7.59
N LYS A 69 13.71 3.77 -6.86
CA LYS A 69 13.80 3.73 -5.39
C LYS A 69 12.59 4.33 -4.69
N ILE A 70 11.86 5.21 -5.37
CA ILE A 70 10.63 5.86 -4.87
C ILE A 70 9.40 5.17 -5.46
N ILE A 71 9.44 4.82 -6.75
CA ILE A 71 8.30 4.24 -7.46
C ILE A 71 7.83 2.92 -6.81
N ILE A 72 8.77 2.03 -6.43
CA ILE A 72 8.41 0.75 -5.82
C ILE A 72 7.69 0.92 -4.47
N PRO A 73 8.23 1.67 -3.47
CA PRO A 73 7.52 1.86 -2.20
C PRO A 73 6.20 2.63 -2.37
N VAL A 74 6.09 3.52 -3.37
CA VAL A 74 4.80 4.18 -3.69
C VAL A 74 3.80 3.16 -4.22
N GLY A 75 4.18 2.35 -5.22
CA GLY A 75 3.30 1.33 -5.78
C GLY A 75 2.85 0.31 -4.73
N LEU A 76 3.76 -0.13 -3.85
CA LEU A 76 3.42 -0.99 -2.72
C LEU A 76 2.50 -0.31 -1.72
N GLY A 77 2.66 0.98 -1.47
CA GLY A 77 1.80 1.73 -0.55
C GLY A 77 0.37 1.82 -1.05
N ILE A 78 0.20 2.13 -2.35
CA ILE A 78 -1.12 2.14 -3.00
C ILE A 78 -1.73 0.73 -2.99
N PHE A 79 -0.96 -0.29 -3.38
CA PHE A 79 -1.45 -1.67 -3.39
C PHE A 79 -1.91 -2.14 -2.01
N LEU A 80 -1.11 -1.86 -0.96
CA LEU A 80 -1.46 -2.26 0.40
C LEU A 80 -2.65 -1.49 0.96
N GLU A 81 -2.97 -0.30 0.46
CA GLU A 81 -4.13 0.44 0.93
C GLU A 81 -5.45 -0.21 0.48
N GLU A 82 -5.44 -0.83 -0.70
CA GLU A 82 -6.59 -1.53 -1.30
C GLU A 82 -6.47 -3.06 -1.28
N TRP A 83 -5.67 -3.62 -0.38
CA TRP A 83 -5.55 -5.09 -0.29
C TRP A 83 -6.90 -5.82 -0.08
N PRO A 84 -7.92 -5.30 0.63
CA PRO A 84 -9.21 -6.00 0.76
C PRO A 84 -9.98 -6.01 -0.57
N VAL A 85 -9.89 -4.93 -1.35
CA VAL A 85 -10.53 -4.87 -2.68
C VAL A 85 -9.86 -5.87 -3.62
N PHE A 86 -8.52 -5.90 -3.63
CA PHE A 86 -7.77 -6.89 -4.39
C PHE A 86 -8.12 -8.34 -4.02
N LEU A 87 -8.20 -8.66 -2.72
CA LEU A 87 -8.58 -10.01 -2.28
C LEU A 87 -10.04 -10.33 -2.61
N ASN A 88 -10.93 -9.33 -2.59
CA ASN A 88 -12.32 -9.50 -3.00
C ASN A 88 -12.42 -9.87 -4.48
N ASP A 89 -11.65 -9.21 -5.34
CA ASP A 89 -11.58 -9.50 -6.78
C ASP A 89 -11.01 -10.90 -7.07
N LEU A 90 -10.18 -11.44 -6.17
CA LEU A 90 -9.73 -12.83 -6.20
C LEU A 90 -10.78 -13.84 -5.67
N GLY A 91 -11.95 -13.38 -5.23
CA GLY A 91 -13.05 -14.22 -4.75
C GLY A 91 -13.09 -14.46 -3.25
N LEU A 92 -12.28 -13.76 -2.44
CA LEU A 92 -12.19 -13.97 -0.98
C LEU A 92 -13.23 -13.21 -0.16
N LYS A 93 -14.17 -12.48 -0.80
CA LYS A 93 -15.27 -11.75 -0.13
C LYS A 93 -14.81 -10.84 1.01
N THR A 94 -13.86 -9.95 0.73
CA THR A 94 -13.20 -9.11 1.76
C THR A 94 -13.59 -7.63 1.67
N ASN A 95 -14.56 -7.25 0.84
CA ASN A 95 -15.03 -5.86 0.73
C ASN A 95 -15.50 -5.27 2.06
N ASP A 96 -16.13 -6.05 2.93
CA ASP A 96 -16.59 -5.60 4.24
C ASP A 96 -15.43 -5.21 5.19
N LEU A 97 -14.21 -5.66 4.88
CA LEU A 97 -13.01 -5.28 5.62
C LEU A 97 -12.47 -3.92 5.15
N TYR A 98 -12.81 -3.44 3.96
CA TYR A 98 -12.30 -2.17 3.43
C TYR A 98 -12.71 -1.00 4.35
N HIS A 99 -11.74 -0.19 4.77
CA HIS A 99 -11.90 0.86 5.79
C HIS A 99 -12.33 0.40 7.19
N SER A 100 -12.42 -0.91 7.45
CA SER A 100 -12.64 -1.42 8.80
C SER A 100 -11.42 -1.16 9.70
N LYS A 101 -11.63 -1.01 11.02
CA LYS A 101 -10.51 -0.89 11.98
C LYS A 101 -9.49 -2.03 11.86
N ILE A 102 -9.97 -3.23 11.51
CA ILE A 102 -9.15 -4.44 11.34
C ILE A 102 -8.21 -4.27 10.15
N ASP A 103 -8.69 -3.71 9.04
CA ASP A 103 -7.88 -3.41 7.86
C ASP A 103 -6.74 -2.43 8.20
N PHE A 104 -7.07 -1.32 8.88
CA PHE A 104 -6.06 -0.37 9.36
C PHE A 104 -4.97 -1.03 10.21
N ILE A 105 -5.37 -1.79 11.22
CA ILE A 105 -4.43 -2.44 12.14
C ILE A 105 -3.58 -3.45 11.36
N SER A 106 -4.19 -4.25 10.48
CA SER A 106 -3.50 -5.27 9.69
C SER A 106 -2.38 -4.67 8.85
N ILE A 107 -2.64 -3.61 8.07
CA ILE A 107 -1.61 -2.99 7.23
C ILE A 107 -0.46 -2.45 8.07
N PHE A 108 -0.74 -1.66 9.11
CA PHE A 108 0.30 -1.05 9.93
C PHE A 108 1.14 -2.10 10.64
N VAL A 109 0.51 -3.12 11.23
CA VAL A 109 1.20 -4.23 11.90
C VAL A 109 2.08 -4.99 10.90
N SER A 110 1.56 -5.34 9.72
CA SER A 110 2.34 -6.05 8.70
C SER A 110 3.55 -5.24 8.24
N VAL A 111 3.39 -3.94 7.96
CA VAL A 111 4.51 -3.09 7.52
C VAL A 111 5.57 -2.95 8.61
N ILE A 112 5.17 -2.71 9.85
CA ILE A 112 6.09 -2.59 10.99
C ILE A 112 6.79 -3.92 11.26
N PHE A 113 6.07 -5.03 11.24
CA PHE A 113 6.62 -6.37 11.42
C PHE A 113 7.70 -6.68 10.39
N ILE A 114 7.41 -6.47 9.09
CA ILE A 114 8.37 -6.71 8.00
C ILE A 114 9.59 -5.78 8.16
N TYR A 115 9.39 -4.53 8.57
CA TYR A 115 10.50 -3.61 8.85
C TYR A 115 11.44 -4.16 9.93
N PHE A 116 10.90 -4.60 11.07
CA PHE A 116 11.70 -5.18 12.15
C PHE A 116 12.39 -6.47 11.73
N LEU A 117 11.68 -7.36 11.04
CA LEU A 117 12.24 -8.60 10.51
C LEU A 117 13.46 -8.32 9.63
N LEU A 118 13.37 -7.35 8.72
CA LEU A 118 14.49 -6.98 7.84
C LEU A 118 15.67 -6.41 8.63
N LEU A 119 15.44 -5.61 9.67
CA LEU A 119 16.51 -5.11 10.53
C LEU A 119 17.22 -6.25 11.26
N VAL A 120 16.46 -7.21 11.79
CA VAL A 120 16.97 -8.40 12.48
C VAL A 120 17.83 -9.23 11.53
N LEU A 121 17.32 -9.56 10.34
CA LEU A 121 18.06 -10.36 9.34
C LEU A 121 19.38 -9.69 8.93
N ILE A 122 19.40 -8.36 8.82
CA ILE A 122 20.63 -7.62 8.49
C ILE A 122 21.62 -7.63 9.63
N LYS A 123 21.14 -7.54 10.88
CA LYS A 123 22.00 -7.67 12.05
C LYS A 123 22.64 -9.06 12.10
N TYR A 124 21.86 -10.12 11.91
CA TYR A 124 22.37 -11.49 11.86
C TYR A 124 23.43 -11.68 10.77
N ARG A 125 23.18 -11.19 9.54
CA ARG A 125 24.13 -11.28 8.42
C ARG A 125 25.45 -10.52 8.65
N LYS A 126 25.48 -9.52 9.53
CA LYS A 126 26.72 -8.79 9.85
C LYS A 126 27.57 -9.50 10.91
N ASN A 127 26.98 -10.40 11.68
CA ASN A 127 27.60 -11.03 12.83
C ASN A 127 28.00 -12.50 12.58
N GLY A 128 27.63 -13.07 11.43
CA GLY A 128 28.05 -14.40 10.98
C GLY A 128 28.72 -14.31 9.63
#